data_AF-A0A1V6DHZ0-F1
#
_entry.id   AF-A0A1V6DHZ0-F1
#
_cell.length_a   1.000
_cell.length_b   1.000
_cell.length_c   1.000
_cell.angle_alpha   90.00
_cell.angle_beta   90.00
_cell.angle_gamma   90.00
#
_symmetry.space_group_name_H-M   'P 1'
#
loop_
_entity.id
_entity.type
_entity.pdbx_description
1 polymer ?
#
loop_
_entity_poly.entity_id
_entity_poly.type
_entity_poly.pdbx_seq_one_letter_code
_entity_poly.pdbx_strand_id
1 'polypeptide(L)'
;MIKKFDSDSPKTALLDGDVDFGYVWGGEAARLWEENKKFKYVLAEEGAHMFFDLLAIPKDATHVDAAHLFIDYILRPEVSAQISAEFPYTNPNSEARKLLTPEQLANPASYPTDKRKLDTFRNLGKASVLIDELTTDLKNAQ
;
A
#
# COMPACT_ATOMS: atom_id res chain seq x y z
N MET A 1 -19.70 -3.04 -14.28
CA MET A 1 -19.83 -4.32 -13.53
C MET A 1 -18.49 -4.57 -12.86
N ILE A 2 -18.44 -4.91 -11.57
CA ILE A 2 -17.18 -5.29 -10.91
C ILE A 2 -16.82 -6.70 -11.38
N LYS A 3 -15.54 -6.98 -11.64
CA LYS A 3 -15.08 -8.28 -12.15
C LYS A 3 -14.43 -9.16 -11.08
N LYS A 4 -13.69 -8.54 -10.16
CA LYS A 4 -12.90 -9.24 -9.13
C LYS A 4 -12.73 -8.34 -7.90
N PHE A 5 -12.79 -8.96 -6.73
CA PHE A 5 -12.29 -8.39 -5.48
C PHE A 5 -10.98 -9.10 -5.12
N ASP A 6 -9.89 -8.34 -5.02
CA ASP A 6 -8.56 -8.88 -4.76
C ASP A 6 -7.78 -7.87 -3.90
N SER A 7 -7.21 -8.33 -2.80
CA SER A 7 -6.35 -7.51 -1.93
C SER A 7 -4.94 -8.09 -1.77
N ASP A 8 -4.64 -9.17 -2.49
CA ASP A 8 -3.32 -9.82 -2.48
C ASP A 8 -2.46 -9.27 -3.62
N SER A 9 -2.95 -9.39 -4.87
CA SER A 9 -2.25 -8.88 -6.06
C SER A 9 -3.23 -8.26 -7.06
N PRO A 10 -3.86 -7.12 -6.71
CA PRO A 10 -4.87 -6.49 -7.57
C PRO A 10 -4.31 -6.01 -8.92
N LYS A 11 -2.98 -5.88 -9.06
CA LYS A 11 -2.31 -5.54 -10.32
C LYS A 11 -2.43 -6.61 -11.40
N THR A 12 -2.57 -7.89 -11.02
CA THR A 12 -2.50 -9.02 -11.97
C THR A 12 -3.61 -8.97 -13.01
N ALA A 13 -4.85 -8.71 -12.59
CA ALA A 13 -5.99 -8.61 -13.51
C ALA A 13 -5.84 -7.46 -14.53
N LEU A 14 -5.17 -6.37 -14.13
CA LEU A 14 -4.86 -5.26 -15.04
C LEU A 14 -3.79 -5.65 -16.06
N LEU A 15 -2.72 -6.32 -15.61
CA LEU A 15 -1.63 -6.78 -16.48
C LEU A 15 -2.12 -7.77 -17.53
N ASP A 16 -2.96 -8.72 -17.12
CA ASP A 16 -3.52 -9.76 -17.99
C ASP A 16 -4.59 -9.22 -18.96
N GLY A 17 -5.11 -8.02 -18.70
CA GLY A 17 -6.17 -7.41 -19.51
C GLY A 17 -7.58 -7.91 -19.17
N ASP A 18 -7.76 -8.52 -18.00
CA ASP A 18 -9.06 -8.97 -17.49
C ASP A 18 -9.95 -7.79 -17.05
N VAL A 19 -9.34 -6.65 -16.72
CA VAL A 19 -10.03 -5.41 -16.31
C VAL A 19 -9.36 -4.17 -16.93
N ASP A 20 -10.17 -3.16 -17.24
CA ASP A 20 -9.69 -1.90 -17.85
C ASP A 20 -9.15 -0.89 -16.82
N PHE A 21 -9.68 -0.90 -15.60
CA PHE A 21 -9.27 -0.06 -14.48
C PHE A 21 -9.53 -0.76 -13.14
N GLY A 22 -8.85 -0.33 -12.07
CA GLY A 22 -9.00 -0.93 -10.75
C GLY A 22 -8.58 0.00 -9.63
N TYR A 23 -9.13 -0.25 -8.44
CA TYR A 23 -8.62 0.31 -7.19
C TYR A 23 -7.46 -0.58 -6.73
N VAL A 24 -6.27 0.01 -6.62
CA VAL A 24 -5.01 -0.71 -6.36
C VAL A 24 -4.23 -0.03 -5.26
N TRP A 25 -3.52 -0.81 -4.44
CA TRP A 25 -2.62 -0.28 -3.43
C TRP A 25 -1.44 0.46 -4.07
N GLY A 26 -0.92 1.49 -3.41
CA GLY A 26 0.13 2.37 -3.98
C GLY A 26 1.36 1.62 -4.47
N GLY A 27 1.90 0.69 -3.67
CA GLY A 27 3.05 -0.14 -4.07
C GLY A 27 2.75 -1.10 -5.24
N GLU A 28 1.52 -1.62 -5.33
CA GLU A 28 1.09 -2.46 -6.46
C GLU A 28 0.93 -1.63 -7.73
N ALA A 29 0.40 -0.41 -7.63
CA ALA A 29 0.35 0.55 -8.73
C ALA A 29 1.75 0.98 -9.19
N ALA A 30 2.68 1.14 -8.24
CA ALA A 30 4.08 1.47 -8.52
C ALA A 30 4.76 0.36 -9.32
N ARG A 31 4.59 -0.91 -8.93
CA ARG A 31 5.08 -2.07 -9.70
C ARG A 31 4.46 -2.13 -11.08
N LEU A 32 3.15 -1.95 -11.17
CA LEU A 32 2.41 -1.99 -12.44
C LEU A 32 2.87 -0.87 -13.39
N TRP A 33 3.22 0.31 -12.87
CA TRP A 33 3.85 1.38 -13.65
C TRP A 33 5.30 1.06 -14.05
N GLU A 34 6.07 0.38 -13.20
CA GLU A 34 7.43 -0.08 -13.52
C GLU A 34 7.43 -1.13 -14.64
N GLU A 35 6.56 -2.14 -14.52
CA GLU A 35 6.42 -3.24 -15.48
C GLU A 35 5.87 -2.77 -16.83
N ASN A 36 4.89 -1.86 -16.83
CA ASN A 36 4.30 -1.38 -18.08
C ASN A 36 3.83 0.08 -18.00
N LYS A 37 4.57 0.98 -18.68
CA LYS A 37 4.30 2.42 -18.73
C LYS A 37 2.97 2.80 -19.40
N LYS A 38 2.21 1.84 -19.97
CA LYS A 38 0.84 2.09 -20.48
C LYS A 38 -0.12 2.48 -19.36
N PHE A 39 0.11 1.98 -18.14
CA PHE A 39 -0.74 2.25 -17.01
C PHE A 39 -0.44 3.59 -16.37
N LYS A 40 -1.49 4.21 -15.83
CA LYS A 40 -1.41 5.52 -15.17
C LYS A 40 -1.93 5.40 -13.76
N TYR A 41 -1.16 5.92 -12.82
CA TYR A 41 -1.63 6.16 -11.46
C TYR A 41 -2.45 7.45 -11.43
N VAL A 42 -3.63 7.40 -10.82
CA VAL A 42 -4.55 8.53 -10.73
C VAL A 42 -5.08 8.61 -9.30
N LEU A 43 -4.88 9.76 -8.66
CA LEU A 43 -5.63 10.13 -7.46
C LEU A 43 -7.01 10.65 -7.87
N ALA A 44 -8.08 10.13 -7.30
CA ALA A 44 -9.44 10.60 -7.57
C ALA A 44 -9.62 12.07 -7.14
N GLU A 45 -10.50 12.81 -7.81
CA GLU A 45 -10.70 14.24 -7.55
C GLU A 45 -11.27 14.51 -6.15
N GLU A 46 -12.07 13.58 -5.65
CA GLU A 46 -12.67 13.57 -4.32
C GLU A 46 -11.64 13.34 -3.20
N GLY A 47 -10.42 12.92 -3.57
CA GLY A 47 -9.35 12.52 -2.67
C GLY A 47 -9.10 11.01 -2.71
N ALA A 48 -8.12 10.56 -1.93
CA ALA A 48 -7.78 9.15 -1.83
C ALA A 48 -7.51 8.71 -0.39
N HIS A 49 -7.56 7.41 -0.17
CA HIS A 49 -7.22 6.83 1.11
C HIS A 49 -5.70 6.77 1.29
N MET A 50 -5.22 7.28 2.42
CA MET A 50 -3.85 7.09 2.89
C MET A 50 -3.84 6.16 4.10
N PHE A 51 -2.94 5.19 4.07
CA PHE A 51 -2.78 4.20 5.12
C PHE A 51 -1.32 4.10 5.55
N PHE A 52 -1.12 3.51 6.72
CA PHE A 52 0.18 3.25 7.29
C PHE A 52 0.17 1.85 7.89
N ASP A 53 1.07 0.99 7.43
CA ASP A 53 1.34 -0.27 8.10
C ASP A 53 2.43 -0.06 9.15
N LEU A 54 2.20 -0.61 10.34
CA LEU A 54 3.04 -0.40 11.51
C LEU A 54 3.43 -1.76 12.09
N LEU A 55 4.70 -1.89 12.48
CA LEU A 55 5.14 -3.00 13.31
C LEU A 55 4.65 -2.77 14.74
N ALA A 56 3.99 -3.77 15.31
CA ALA A 56 3.53 -3.77 16.70
C ALA A 56 3.96 -5.06 17.40
N ILE A 57 4.30 -4.96 18.69
CA ILE A 57 4.63 -6.12 19.53
C ILE A 57 3.37 -6.50 20.33
N PRO A 58 2.79 -7.69 20.12
CA PRO A 58 1.65 -8.17 20.91
C PRO A 58 1.98 -8.22 22.41
N LYS A 59 0.99 -7.95 23.25
CA LYS A 59 1.16 -7.91 24.71
C LYS A 59 1.65 -9.24 25.31
N ASP A 60 1.32 -10.34 24.66
CA ASP A 60 1.62 -11.71 25.05
C ASP A 60 2.80 -12.32 24.27
N ALA A 61 3.57 -11.51 23.54
CA ALA A 61 4.75 -11.97 22.82
C ALA A 61 5.79 -12.59 23.77
N THR A 62 6.24 -13.81 23.46
CA THR A 62 7.21 -14.54 24.29
C THR A 62 8.67 -14.15 24.03
N HIS A 63 8.93 -13.38 22.97
CA HIS A 63 10.28 -13.00 22.52
C HIS A 63 10.39 -11.49 22.24
N VAL A 64 10.05 -10.67 23.24
CA VAL A 64 10.01 -9.20 23.11
C VAL A 64 11.36 -8.60 22.70
N ASP A 65 12.46 -9.07 23.27
CA ASP A 65 13.80 -8.58 22.94
C ASP A 65 14.16 -8.82 21.47
N ALA A 66 13.83 -10.01 20.95
CA ALA A 66 14.05 -10.34 19.54
C ALA A 66 13.17 -9.49 18.61
N ALA A 67 11.93 -9.19 19.01
CA ALA A 67 11.05 -8.30 18.27
C ALA A 67 11.62 -6.86 18.20
N HIS A 68 12.17 -6.35 19.30
CA HIS A 68 12.87 -5.06 19.30
C HIS A 68 14.10 -5.05 18.40
N LEU A 69 14.93 -6.10 18.44
CA LEU A 69 16.10 -6.23 17.56
C LEU A 69 15.69 -6.30 16.08
N PHE A 70 14.58 -6.96 15.77
CA PHE A 70 14.06 -7.00 14.41
C PHE A 70 13.56 -5.63 13.95
N ILE A 71 12.79 -4.92 14.79
CA ILE A 71 12.33 -3.57 14.47
C ILE A 71 13.54 -2.62 14.28
N ASP A 72 14.55 -2.69 15.15
CA ASP A 72 15.79 -1.93 15.00
C ASP A 72 16.47 -2.21 13.66
N TYR A 73 16.62 -3.48 13.29
CA TYR A 73 17.21 -3.88 12.03
C TYR A 73 16.45 -3.33 10.81
N ILE A 74 15.12 -3.46 10.80
CA ILE A 74 14.27 -2.96 9.71
C ILE A 74 14.35 -1.43 9.57
N LEU A 75 14.53 -0.71 10.69
CA LEU A 75 14.61 0.75 10.69
C LEU A 75 15.96 1.29 10.20
N ARG A 76 16.98 0.45 10.00
CA ARG A 76 18.26 0.90 9.45
C ARG A 76 18.07 1.40 8.01
N PRO A 77 18.65 2.56 7.62
CA PRO A 77 18.40 3.17 6.31
C PRO A 77 18.62 2.21 5.13
N GLU A 78 19.71 1.45 5.16
CA GLU A 78 20.08 0.50 4.12
C GLU A 78 19.12 -0.69 4.01
N VAL A 79 18.64 -1.20 5.15
CA VAL A 79 17.66 -2.31 5.18
C VAL A 79 16.30 -1.81 4.70
N SER A 80 15.86 -0.66 5.21
CA SER A 80 14.61 -0.03 4.80
C SER A 80 14.60 0.33 3.31
N ALA A 81 15.74 0.79 2.76
CA ALA A 81 15.88 1.07 1.33
C ALA A 81 15.79 -0.19 0.47
N GLN A 82 16.38 -1.31 0.91
CA GLN A 82 16.24 -2.61 0.24
C GLN A 82 14.78 -3.07 0.21
N ILE A 83 14.06 -2.90 1.32
CA ILE A 83 12.62 -3.22 1.37
C ILE A 83 11.85 -2.40 0.34
N SER A 84 12.12 -1.09 0.22
CA SER A 84 11.46 -0.24 -0.78
C SER A 84 11.87 -0.54 -2.22
N ALA A 85 13.06 -1.09 -2.46
CA ALA A 85 13.48 -1.53 -3.78
C ALA A 85 12.69 -2.76 -4.25
N GLU A 86 12.36 -3.67 -3.32
CA GLU A 86 11.54 -4.85 -3.61
C GLU A 86 10.05 -4.49 -3.64
N PHE A 87 9.58 -3.72 -2.65
CA PHE A 87 8.19 -3.32 -2.46
C PHE A 87 8.07 -1.80 -2.50
N PRO A 88 7.78 -1.20 -3.67
CA PRO A 88 7.89 0.24 -3.91
C PRO A 88 6.75 1.07 -3.29
N TYR A 89 6.42 0.82 -2.03
CA TYR A 89 5.62 1.73 -1.21
C TYR A 89 6.45 2.95 -0.80
N THR A 90 5.76 4.05 -0.48
CA THR A 90 6.39 5.26 0.05
C THR A 90 7.15 4.92 1.34
N ASN A 91 8.48 5.09 1.32
CA ASN A 91 9.28 4.78 2.49
C ASN A 91 9.12 5.86 3.59
N PRO A 92 8.74 5.50 4.83
CA PRO A 92 8.61 6.47 5.92
C PRO A 92 9.96 6.95 6.49
N ASN A 93 11.04 6.18 6.31
CA ASN A 93 12.39 6.53 6.77
C ASN A 93 13.04 7.55 5.82
N SER A 94 13.26 8.78 6.30
CA SER A 94 13.86 9.86 5.49
C SER A 94 15.29 9.58 5.06
N GLU A 95 16.08 8.88 5.88
CA GLU A 95 17.46 8.51 5.54
C GLU A 95 17.50 7.40 4.50
N ALA A 96 16.60 6.41 4.58
CA ALA A 96 16.46 5.38 3.55
C ALA A 96 16.11 5.98 2.18
N ARG A 97 15.24 7.00 2.14
CA ARG A 97 14.89 7.70 0.90
C ARG A 97 16.06 8.38 0.20
N LYS A 98 17.11 8.77 0.94
CA LYS A 98 18.34 9.34 0.35
C LYS A 98 19.19 8.29 -0.37
N LEU A 99 18.96 7.00 -0.08
CA LEU A 99 19.67 5.87 -0.70
C LEU A 99 18.96 5.34 -1.94
N LEU A 100 17.71 5.77 -2.19
CA LEU A 100 16.93 5.36 -3.37
C LEU A 100 17.44 6.07 -4.63
N THR A 101 17.29 5.40 -5.78
CA THR A 101 17.69 5.96 -7.07
C THR A 101 16.73 7.07 -7.52
N PRO A 102 17.18 7.99 -8.40
CA PRO A 102 16.29 8.99 -8.99
C PRO A 102 15.07 8.37 -9.70
N GLU A 103 15.23 7.18 -10.29
CA GLU A 103 14.14 6.45 -10.96
C GLU A 103 13.09 5.97 -9.96
N GLN A 104 13.52 5.38 -8.83
CA GLN A 104 12.61 4.96 -7.76
C GLN A 104 11.85 6.15 -7.17
N LEU A 105 12.53 7.29 -6.99
CA LEU A 105 11.91 8.52 -6.49
C LEU A 105 10.98 9.19 -7.52
N ALA A 106 11.11 8.87 -8.80
CA ALA A 106 10.25 9.37 -9.88
C ALA A 106 8.97 8.54 -10.07
N ASN A 107 8.80 7.43 -9.36
CA ASN A 107 7.60 6.60 -9.46
C ASN A 107 6.37 7.38 -8.93
N PRO A 108 5.37 7.68 -9.78
CA PRO A 108 4.25 8.56 -9.42
C PRO A 108 3.29 7.94 -8.41
N ALA A 109 3.29 6.61 -8.24
CA ALA A 109 2.47 5.94 -7.24
C ALA A 109 3.17 5.83 -5.88
N SER A 110 4.50 5.65 -5.88
CA SER A 110 5.31 5.64 -4.65
C SER A 110 5.51 7.04 -4.07
N TYR A 111 5.73 8.03 -4.92
CA TYR A 111 6.01 9.42 -4.53
C TYR A 111 5.14 10.37 -5.35
N PRO A 112 3.82 10.39 -5.13
CA PRO A 112 2.91 11.25 -5.86
C PRO A 112 3.27 12.73 -5.64
N THR A 113 3.35 13.49 -6.73
CA THR A 113 3.56 14.95 -6.71
C THR A 113 2.25 15.72 -6.60
N ASP A 114 1.14 15.06 -6.92
CA ASP A 114 -0.21 15.58 -6.74
C ASP A 114 -0.51 15.78 -5.25
N LYS A 115 -1.06 16.95 -4.93
CA LYS A 115 -1.37 17.40 -3.56
C LYS A 115 -2.86 17.28 -3.22
N ARG A 116 -3.62 16.47 -3.96
CA ARG A 116 -5.00 16.12 -3.64
C ARG A 116 -5.13 15.60 -2.21
N LYS A 117 -6.32 15.77 -1.65
CA LYS A 117 -6.61 15.43 -0.26
C LYS A 117 -6.46 13.93 -0.04
N LEU A 118 -5.74 13.58 1.02
CA LEU A 118 -5.62 12.22 1.51
C LEU A 118 -6.25 12.12 2.90
N ASP A 119 -7.13 11.13 3.09
CA ASP A 119 -7.77 10.85 4.37
C ASP A 119 -7.40 9.44 4.86
N THR A 120 -7.25 9.30 6.18
CA THR A 120 -6.98 8.02 6.83
C THR A 120 -8.26 7.41 7.38
N PHE A 121 -8.25 6.10 7.64
CA PHE A 121 -9.34 5.46 8.37
C PHE A 121 -9.43 6.01 9.79
N ARG A 122 -10.66 6.01 10.31
CA ARG A 122 -10.97 6.28 11.71
C ARG A 122 -11.43 4.99 12.36
N ASN A 123 -11.03 4.78 13.61
CA ASN A 123 -11.57 3.67 14.38
C ASN A 123 -13.07 3.90 14.62
N LEU A 124 -13.91 3.03 14.06
CA LEU A 124 -15.38 3.11 14.17
C LEU A 124 -15.92 2.38 15.41
N GLY A 125 -15.06 1.74 16.20
CA GLY A 125 -15.47 0.89 17.31
C GLY A 125 -16.43 -0.21 16.86
N LYS A 126 -17.52 -0.41 17.59
CA LYS A 126 -18.51 -1.47 17.30
C LYS A 126 -19.20 -1.31 15.95
N ALA A 127 -19.21 -0.11 15.36
CA ALA A 127 -19.83 0.11 14.05
C ALA A 127 -19.05 -0.53 12.89
N SER A 128 -17.79 -0.97 13.11
CA SER A 128 -17.03 -1.69 12.08
C SER A 128 -17.72 -2.97 11.62
N VAL A 129 -18.44 -3.64 12.53
CA VAL A 129 -19.17 -4.88 12.23
C VAL A 129 -20.20 -4.67 11.11
N LEU A 130 -20.89 -3.53 11.11
CA LEU A 130 -21.88 -3.21 10.06
C LEU A 130 -21.21 -2.98 8.70
N ILE A 131 -19.99 -2.43 8.68
CA ILE A 131 -19.22 -2.23 7.44
C ILE A 131 -18.72 -3.58 6.90
N ASP A 132 -18.29 -4.48 7.80
CA ASP A 132 -17.85 -5.82 7.43
C ASP A 132 -19.01 -6.65 6.86
N GLU A 133 -20.18 -6.59 7.49
CA GLU A 133 -21.42 -7.23 7.00
C GLU A 133 -21.80 -6.67 5.63
N LEU A 134 -21.88 -5.35 5.47
CA LEU A 134 -22.18 -4.71 4.19
C LEU A 134 -21.20 -5.13 3.08
N THR A 135 -19.91 -5.18 3.39
CA THR A 135 -18.87 -5.60 2.44
C THR A 135 -19.02 -7.06 2.05
N THR A 136 -19.41 -7.91 2.99
CA THR A 136 -19.67 -9.34 2.75
C THR A 136 -20.88 -9.53 1.85
N ASP A 137 -21.98 -8.85 2.13
CA ASP A 137 -23.20 -8.90 1.32
C ASP A 137 -22.93 -8.41 -0.11
N LEU A 138 -22.18 -7.31 -0.26
CA LEU A 138 -21.80 -6.78 -1.57
C LEU A 138 -21.02 -7.79 -2.41
N LYS A 139 -20.07 -8.51 -1.79
CA LYS A 139 -19.26 -9.53 -2.48
C LYS A 139 -20.08 -10.75 -2.87
N ASN A 140 -21.09 -11.11 -2.08
CA ASN A 140 -21.95 -12.27 -2.32
C ASN A 140 -23.07 -11.99 -3.35
N ALA A 141 -23.42 -10.72 -3.58
CA ALA A 141 -24.43 -10.31 -4.55
C ALA A 141 -23.95 -10.36 -6.02
N GLN A 142 -22.70 -10.81 -6.25
CA GLN A 142 -22.00 -10.75 -7.52
C GLN A 142 -22.09 -12.06 -8.31
#